data_AF-A0A662C1A1-F1
#
_entry.id   AF-A0A662C1A1-F1
#
_cell.length_a   1.000
_cell.length_b   1.000
_cell.length_c   1.000
_cell.angle_alpha   90.00
_cell.angle_beta   90.00
_cell.angle_gamma   90.00
#
_symmetry.space_group_name_H-M   'P 1'
#
loop_
_entity.id
_entity.type
_entity.pdbx_description
1 polymer ?
#
loop_
_entity_poly.entity_id
_entity_poly.type
_entity_poly.pdbx_seq_one_letter_code
_entity_poly.pdbx_strand_id
1 'polypeptide(L)'
;MKSNTTITTSFNTRTLKYFGMMFLISGLSLTACNSSKKATPEERTTEIIYSKEGVSGIPIEIEFIRGSAHNHPLMAFWIEDTDGNYLETIYVAESIGTGIFGHGQVKDGAWEPGPVS
;
A
#
# COMPACT_ATOMS: atom_id res chain seq x y z
N MET A 1 -48.12 -39.11 54.35
CA MET A 1 -47.53 -39.95 53.29
C MET A 1 -46.72 -39.03 52.36
N LYS A 2 -45.39 -39.03 52.44
CA LYS A 2 -44.50 -38.24 51.56
C LYS A 2 -43.52 -39.23 50.93
N SER A 3 -43.63 -39.45 49.62
CA SER A 3 -42.65 -40.25 48.86
C SER A 3 -41.55 -39.33 48.35
N ASN A 4 -40.32 -39.55 48.81
CA ASN A 4 -39.15 -38.86 48.26
C ASN A 4 -38.61 -39.69 47.09
N THR A 5 -38.78 -39.16 45.88
CA THR A 5 -38.26 -39.75 44.65
C THR A 5 -36.82 -39.29 44.43
N THR A 6 -35.86 -40.19 44.60
CA THR A 6 -34.45 -39.95 44.26
C THR A 6 -34.27 -40.13 42.75
N ILE A 7 -34.01 -39.04 42.02
CA ILE A 7 -33.68 -39.08 40.58
C ILE A 7 -32.18 -39.36 40.44
N THR A 8 -31.83 -40.57 40.01
CA THR A 8 -30.46 -40.95 39.68
C THR A 8 -30.17 -40.54 38.24
N THR A 9 -29.43 -39.46 38.01
CA THR A 9 -28.95 -39.06 36.69
C THR A 9 -27.70 -39.85 36.33
N SER A 10 -27.78 -40.79 35.39
CA SER A 10 -26.61 -41.47 34.84
C SER A 10 -25.86 -40.55 33.87
N PHE A 11 -24.64 -40.14 34.23
CA PHE A 11 -23.80 -39.32 33.36
C PHE A 11 -23.09 -40.16 32.29
N ASN A 12 -23.33 -39.83 31.02
CA ASN A 12 -22.77 -40.51 29.86
C ASN A 12 -21.36 -39.98 29.56
N THR A 13 -20.35 -40.84 29.64
CA THR A 13 -18.93 -40.46 29.47
C THR A 13 -18.55 -40.09 28.03
N ARG A 14 -19.41 -40.35 27.04
CA ARG A 14 -19.19 -39.94 25.65
C ARG A 14 -19.43 -38.45 25.44
N THR A 15 -20.41 -37.84 26.10
CA THR A 15 -20.73 -36.40 25.94
C THR A 15 -19.67 -35.50 26.59
N LEU A 16 -19.01 -35.97 27.66
CA LEU A 16 -17.91 -35.26 28.32
C LEU A 16 -16.66 -35.12 27.43
N LYS A 17 -16.39 -36.10 26.56
CA LYS A 17 -15.28 -36.06 25.61
C LYS A 17 -15.48 -35.02 24.52
N TYR A 18 -16.70 -34.88 23.98
CA TYR A 18 -17.00 -33.88 22.96
C TYR A 18 -17.00 -32.45 23.52
N PHE A 19 -17.42 -32.26 24.78
CA PHE A 19 -17.29 -30.97 25.46
C PHE A 19 -15.82 -30.55 25.63
N GLY A 20 -14.94 -31.48 26.01
CA GLY A 20 -13.50 -31.22 26.08
C GLY A 20 -12.85 -30.92 24.73
N MET A 21 -13.28 -31.62 23.67
CA MET A 21 -12.76 -31.41 22.31
C MET A 21 -13.22 -30.06 21.71
N MET A 22 -14.42 -29.60 22.04
CA MET A 22 -14.95 -28.31 21.59
C MET A 22 -14.25 -27.11 22.26
N PHE A 23 -13.80 -27.27 23.52
CA PHE A 23 -13.02 -26.24 24.23
C PHE A 23 -11.58 -26.11 23.69
N LEU A 24 -10.98 -27.21 23.24
CA LEU A 24 -9.63 -27.23 22.64
C LEU A 24 -9.56 -26.51 21.27
N ILE A 25 -10.65 -26.50 20.50
CA ILE A 25 -10.69 -25.87 19.17
C ILE A 25 -10.93 -24.35 19.28
N SER A 26 -11.64 -23.88 20.32
CA SER A 26 -11.89 -22.44 20.55
C SER A 26 -10.69 -21.67 21.10
N GLY A 27 -9.67 -22.35 21.65
CA GLY A 27 -8.49 -21.71 22.24
C GLY A 27 -7.43 -21.24 21.24
N LEU A 28 -7.57 -21.59 19.95
CA LEU A 28 -6.53 -21.39 18.93
C LEU A 28 -6.69 -20.09 18.10
N SER A 29 -7.67 -19.24 18.40
CA SER A 29 -8.03 -18.09 17.54
C SER A 29 -7.52 -16.72 18.00
N LEU A 30 -6.70 -16.61 19.06
CA LEU A 30 -6.29 -15.30 19.60
C LEU A 30 -4.86 -14.85 19.24
N THR A 31 -4.10 -15.60 18.45
CA THR A 31 -2.80 -15.13 17.94
C THR A 31 -2.95 -14.46 16.57
N ALA A 32 -3.79 -13.42 16.49
CA ALA A 32 -3.74 -12.46 15.39
C ALA A 32 -2.60 -11.47 15.67
N CYS A 33 -1.51 -11.59 14.93
CA CYS A 33 -0.36 -10.70 15.04
C CYS A 33 -0.71 -9.34 14.42
N ASN A 34 -1.10 -8.36 15.24
CA ASN A 34 -1.11 -6.96 14.81
C ASN A 34 0.34 -6.47 14.72
N SER A 35 0.95 -6.66 13.55
CA SER A 35 2.20 -6.00 13.19
C SER A 35 1.92 -4.49 13.09
N SER A 36 2.00 -3.80 14.22
CA SER A 36 2.03 -2.35 14.24
C SER A 36 3.39 -1.94 13.67
N LYS A 37 3.44 -1.76 12.35
CA LYS A 37 4.58 -1.12 11.69
C LYS A 37 4.75 0.23 12.36
N LYS A 38 5.78 0.38 13.20
CA LYS A 38 6.17 1.71 13.68
C LYS A 38 6.41 2.55 12.44
N ALA A 39 5.62 3.62 12.26
CA ALA A 39 5.89 4.60 11.23
C ALA A 39 7.26 5.20 11.55
N THR A 40 8.29 4.71 10.86
CA THR A 40 9.55 5.43 10.70
C THR A 40 9.16 6.82 10.22
N PRO A 41 9.64 7.91 10.86
CA PRO A 41 9.48 9.25 10.31
C PRO A 41 9.90 9.19 8.85
N GLU A 42 8.93 9.36 7.95
CA GLU A 42 9.20 9.43 6.52
C GLU A 42 10.16 10.60 6.34
N GLU A 43 11.42 10.29 6.08
CA GLU A 43 12.39 11.27 5.62
C GLU A 43 11.73 11.94 4.43
N ARG A 44 11.50 13.26 4.52
CA ARG A 44 10.87 14.03 3.45
C ARG A 44 11.81 13.98 2.26
N THR A 45 11.63 12.98 1.40
CA THR A 45 12.41 12.85 0.18
C THR A 45 11.96 13.99 -0.73
N THR A 46 12.78 15.03 -0.81
CA THR A 46 12.61 16.10 -1.78
C THR A 46 13.12 15.62 -3.13
N GLU A 47 12.27 15.67 -4.15
CA GLU A 47 12.73 15.53 -5.54
C GLU A 47 13.08 16.92 -6.05
N ILE A 48 14.36 17.14 -6.38
CA ILE A 48 14.85 18.39 -6.96
C ILE A 48 15.09 18.17 -8.44
N ILE A 49 14.42 18.95 -9.28
CA ILE A 49 14.59 18.94 -10.73
C ILE A 49 15.36 20.19 -11.13
N TYR A 50 16.49 20.01 -11.82
CA TYR A 50 17.30 21.10 -12.37
C TYR A 50 17.11 21.21 -13.89
N SER A 51 16.89 22.41 -14.41
CA SER A 51 17.02 22.69 -15.84
C SER A 51 18.48 22.54 -16.28
N LYS A 52 18.74 21.97 -17.47
CA LYS A 52 20.08 21.76 -18.03
C LYS A 52 20.93 23.05 -18.00
N GLU A 53 22.13 22.99 -17.41
CA GLU A 53 23.14 24.03 -17.58
C GLU A 53 23.63 24.06 -19.03
N GLY A 54 23.69 25.25 -19.66
CA GLY A 54 24.37 25.46 -20.95
C GLY A 54 23.60 26.23 -22.02
N VAL A 55 22.32 26.55 -21.81
CA VAL A 55 21.59 27.53 -22.64
C VAL A 55 21.57 28.84 -21.85
N SER A 56 21.92 29.96 -22.49
CA SER A 56 21.76 31.29 -21.89
C SER A 56 20.31 31.46 -21.43
N GLY A 57 20.06 31.39 -20.12
CA GLY A 57 18.70 31.30 -19.58
C GLY A 57 18.64 31.49 -18.07
N ILE A 58 17.43 31.63 -17.55
CA ILE A 58 17.14 31.80 -16.13
C ILE A 58 17.16 30.40 -15.48
N PRO A 59 17.95 30.17 -14.42
CA PRO A 59 17.92 28.89 -13.71
C PRO A 59 16.54 28.68 -13.07
N ILE A 60 15.94 27.52 -13.33
CA ILE A 60 14.66 27.12 -12.73
C ILE A 60 14.91 25.96 -11.78
N GLU A 61 14.50 26.14 -10.54
CA GLU A 61 14.50 25.11 -9.51
C GLU A 61 13.05 24.76 -9.15
N ILE A 62 12.70 23.48 -9.29
CA ILE A 62 11.39 22.96 -8.88
C ILE A 62 11.61 22.01 -7.70
N GLU A 63 11.10 22.40 -6.54
CA GLU A 63 11.09 21.58 -5.33
C GLU A 63 9.75 20.86 -5.19
N PHE A 64 9.76 19.52 -5.26
CA PHE A 64 8.56 18.73 -4.98
C PHE A 64 8.61 18.17 -3.55
N ILE A 65 7.71 18.67 -2.71
CA ILE A 65 7.56 18.19 -1.33
C ILE A 65 6.51 17.09 -1.30
N ARG A 66 6.94 15.89 -0.90
CA ARG A 66 6.08 14.73 -0.74
C ARG A 66 4.99 14.97 0.32
N GLY A 67 3.72 14.85 -0.08
CA GLY A 67 2.56 14.81 0.81
C GLY A 67 2.06 13.40 1.08
N SER A 68 1.09 13.24 1.98
CA SER A 68 0.52 11.92 2.34
C SER A 68 -0.13 11.16 1.17
N ALA A 69 -0.62 11.89 0.16
CA ALA A 69 -1.20 11.34 -1.05
C ALA A 69 -0.21 11.25 -2.22
N HIS A 70 1.08 11.53 -2.00
CA HIS A 70 2.09 11.47 -3.04
C HIS A 70 2.45 10.02 -3.35
N ASN A 71 1.88 9.53 -4.44
CA ASN A 71 2.06 8.17 -4.94
C ASN A 71 2.29 8.24 -6.45
N HIS A 72 3.54 8.03 -6.88
CA HIS A 72 3.96 7.99 -8.29
C HIS A 72 3.32 9.10 -9.16
N PRO A 73 3.59 10.39 -8.89
CA PRO A 73 2.96 11.47 -9.63
C PRO A 73 3.31 11.40 -11.13
N LEU A 74 2.28 11.45 -11.96
CA LEU A 74 2.42 11.57 -13.41
C LEU A 74 2.29 13.05 -13.76
N MET A 75 3.42 13.73 -13.94
CA MET A 75 3.46 15.16 -14.22
C MET A 75 4.48 15.49 -15.31
N ALA A 76 4.29 16.63 -15.95
CA ALA A 76 5.22 17.22 -16.88
C ALA A 76 5.22 18.74 -16.67
N PHE A 77 6.38 19.35 -16.86
CA PHE A 77 6.54 20.79 -16.80
C PHE A 77 7.15 21.26 -18.12
N TRP A 78 6.58 22.31 -18.68
CA TRP A 78 7.07 22.97 -19.89
C TRP A 78 6.92 24.48 -19.76
N ILE A 79 7.63 25.20 -20.62
CA ILE A 79 7.62 26.65 -20.69
C ILE A 79 6.82 27.06 -21.93
N GLU A 80 6.00 28.08 -21.76
CA GLU A 80 5.25 28.74 -22.82
C GLU A 80 5.59 30.23 -22.85
N ASP A 81 5.36 30.90 -23.98
CA ASP A 81 5.36 32.35 -24.04
C ASP A 81 4.04 32.96 -23.51
N THR A 82 3.93 34.29 -23.50
CA THR A 82 2.73 34.99 -23.00
C THR A 82 1.49 34.78 -23.85
N ASP A 83 1.65 34.31 -25.08
CA ASP A 83 0.57 34.00 -26.01
C ASP A 83 0.15 32.51 -25.92
N GLY A 84 0.83 31.73 -25.06
CA GLY A 84 0.57 30.30 -24.85
C GLY A 84 1.28 29.39 -25.85
N ASN A 85 2.25 29.89 -26.62
CA ASN A 85 3.02 29.04 -27.53
C ASN A 85 4.07 28.23 -26.75
N TYR A 86 4.15 26.94 -27.02
CA TYR A 86 5.16 26.05 -26.45
C TYR A 86 6.59 26.48 -26.83
N LEU A 87 7.49 26.47 -25.84
CA LEU A 87 8.92 26.71 -26.01
C LEU A 87 9.74 25.44 -25.78
N GLU A 88 9.70 24.90 -24.55
CA GLU A 88 10.48 23.72 -24.21
C GLU A 88 9.89 22.94 -23.02
N THR A 89 10.18 21.64 -22.98
CA THR A 89 9.85 20.76 -21.85
C THR A 89 11.03 20.75 -20.88
N ILE A 90 10.80 21.09 -19.62
CA ILE A 90 11.83 21.11 -18.58
C ILE A 90 11.81 19.83 -17.72
N TYR A 91 10.69 19.11 -17.69
CA TYR A 91 10.56 17.84 -16.99
C TYR A 91 9.41 17.00 -17.53
N VAL A 92 9.59 15.69 -17.50
CA VAL A 92 8.54 14.72 -17.71
C VAL A 92 8.77 13.56 -16.75
N ALA A 93 7.72 13.07 -16.10
CA ALA A 93 7.80 11.88 -15.26
C ALA A 93 8.36 10.71 -16.09
N GLU A 94 9.26 9.92 -15.49
CA GLU A 94 9.99 8.85 -16.18
C GLU A 94 9.05 7.87 -16.90
N SER A 95 7.95 7.47 -16.26
CA SER A 95 6.98 6.55 -16.86
C SER A 95 6.29 7.11 -18.10
N ILE A 96 6.09 8.43 -18.15
CA ILE A 96 5.55 9.11 -19.33
C ILE A 96 6.63 9.21 -20.42
N GLY A 97 7.86 9.60 -20.04
CA GLY A 97 8.97 9.77 -20.99
C GLY A 97 9.46 8.47 -21.62
N THR A 98 9.42 7.36 -20.87
CA THR A 98 9.84 6.03 -21.34
C THR A 98 8.68 5.18 -21.86
N GLY A 99 7.44 5.51 -21.48
CA GLY A 99 6.27 4.66 -21.68
C GLY A 99 6.24 3.43 -20.77
N ILE A 100 7.17 3.28 -19.82
CA ILE A 100 7.28 2.13 -18.92
C ILE A 100 6.75 2.49 -17.55
N PHE A 101 5.69 1.80 -17.12
CA PHE A 101 5.07 1.98 -15.82
C PHE A 101 5.54 0.89 -14.88
N GLY A 102 5.85 1.23 -13.62
CA GLY A 102 6.38 0.28 -12.63
C GLY A 102 5.48 -0.94 -12.38
N HIS A 103 4.18 -0.80 -12.64
CA HIS A 103 3.20 -1.89 -12.62
C HIS A 103 2.42 -1.95 -13.94
N GLY A 104 3.14 -1.87 -15.07
CA GLY A 104 2.54 -1.80 -16.40
C GLY A 104 2.03 -3.15 -16.92
N GLN A 105 2.58 -4.27 -16.45
CA GLN A 105 2.22 -5.59 -16.94
C GLN A 105 2.18 -6.65 -15.84
N VAL A 106 1.44 -7.74 -16.11
CA VAL A 106 1.43 -8.93 -15.26
C VAL A 106 2.21 -10.04 -15.95
N LYS A 107 3.23 -10.56 -15.28
CA LYS A 107 4.01 -11.71 -15.72
C LYS A 107 4.05 -12.74 -14.60
N ASP A 108 3.69 -13.98 -14.91
CA ASP A 108 3.66 -15.10 -13.95
C ASP A 108 2.86 -14.79 -12.66
N GLY A 109 1.81 -13.95 -12.78
CA GLY A 109 0.96 -13.53 -11.67
C GLY A 109 1.53 -12.40 -10.80
N ALA A 110 2.70 -11.86 -11.13
CA ALA A 110 3.31 -10.71 -10.47
C ALA A 110 3.22 -9.45 -11.33
N TRP A 111 3.09 -8.29 -10.67
CA TRP A 111 3.18 -6.99 -11.32
C TRP A 111 4.65 -6.64 -11.58
N GLU A 112 4.97 -6.35 -12.84
CA GLU A 112 6.30 -5.98 -13.27
C GLU A 112 6.27 -4.64 -14.05
N PRO A 113 7.43 -3.95 -14.16
CA PRO A 113 7.57 -2.83 -15.06
C PRO A 113 7.26 -3.24 -16.50
N GLY A 114 6.45 -2.43 -17.19
CA GLY A 114 6.07 -2.72 -18.57
C GLY A 114 5.36 -1.54 -19.24
N PRO A 115 5.17 -1.61 -20.56
CA PRO A 115 4.34 -0.64 -21.26
C PRO A 115 2.88 -0.77 -20.81
N VAL A 116 2.13 0.33 -20.87
CA VAL A 116 0.66 0.25 -20.79
C VAL A 116 0.12 -0.45 -22.04
N SER A 117 -0.49 -1.61 -21.86
CA SER A 117 -1.15 -2.40 -22.91
C SER A 117 -2.61 -2.01 -23.10
#